data_AF-A0A2W6TRL5-F1
#
_entry.id   AF-A0A2W6TRL5-F1
#
_cell.length_a   1.000
_cell.length_b   1.000
_cell.length_c   1.000
_cell.angle_alpha   90.00
_cell.angle_beta   90.00
_cell.angle_gamma   90.00
#
_symmetry.space_group_name_H-M   'P 1'
#
loop_
_entity.id
_entity.type
_entity.pdbx_description
1 polymer ?
#
loop_
_entity_poly.entity_id
_entity_poly.type
_entity_poly.pdbx_seq_one_letter_code
_entity_poly.pdbx_strand_id
1 'polypeptide(L)' 'RPDAAFEADSDRTAAIASRRRLMAEASDQGWWVAGAHLPFPGLGHVRRAAEAFAWVPGEFSPLK' A
#
# COMPACT_ATOMS: atom_id res chain seq x y z
N ARG A 1 -0.45 -6.79 -7.68
CA ARG A 1 0.86 -7.43 -8.00
C ARG A 1 1.96 -6.41 -7.69
N PRO A 2 2.77 -6.60 -6.63
CA PRO A 2 3.71 -5.57 -6.16
C PRO A 2 4.95 -5.42 -7.07
N ASP A 3 5.16 -6.35 -7.99
CA ASP A 3 6.20 -6.40 -9.01
C ASP A 3 5.99 -5.47 -10.22
N ALA A 4 4.78 -4.94 -10.42
CA ALA A 4 4.51 -4.00 -11.50
C ALA A 4 5.20 -2.65 -11.24
N ALA A 5 6.00 -2.16 -12.20
CA ALA A 5 6.60 -0.83 -12.16
C ALA A 5 5.70 0.22 -12.85
N PHE A 6 6.03 1.49 -12.66
CA PHE A 6 5.41 2.61 -13.36
C PHE A 6 6.42 3.30 -14.28
N GLU A 7 5.97 3.85 -15.41
CA GLU A 7 6.87 4.47 -16.38
C GLU A 7 7.66 5.64 -15.79
N ALA A 8 7.04 6.40 -14.89
CA ALA A 8 7.67 7.53 -14.22
C ALA A 8 8.56 7.15 -13.01
N ASP A 9 8.72 5.86 -12.69
CA ASP A 9 9.72 5.44 -11.69
C ASP A 9 11.13 5.75 -12.22
N SER A 10 11.85 6.67 -11.57
CA SER A 10 13.22 7.04 -11.97
C SER A 10 14.20 5.85 -11.88
N ASP A 11 13.95 4.95 -10.92
CA ASP A 11 14.58 3.63 -10.83
C ASP A 11 13.52 2.58 -10.52
N ARG A 12 13.17 1.77 -11.53
CA ARG A 12 12.11 0.75 -11.45
C ARG A 12 12.46 -0.36 -10.46
N THR A 13 13.74 -0.75 -10.38
CA THR A 13 14.19 -1.84 -9.50
C THR A 13 14.09 -1.39 -8.04
N ALA A 14 14.57 -0.19 -7.74
CA ALA A 14 14.47 0.39 -6.40
C ALA A 14 13.01 0.63 -5.98
N ALA A 15 12.15 1.07 -6.90
CA ALA A 15 10.72 1.28 -6.65
C ALA A 15 9.99 -0.03 -6.29
N ILE A 16 10.23 -1.11 -7.06
CA ILE A 16 9.67 -2.43 -6.77
C ILE A 16 10.14 -2.94 -5.42
N ALA A 17 11.44 -2.86 -5.12
CA ALA A 17 12.00 -3.30 -3.85
C ALA A 17 11.38 -2.54 -2.66
N SER A 18 11.29 -1.22 -2.78
CA SER A 18 10.70 -0.33 -1.76
C SER A 18 9.23 -0.66 -1.51
N ARG A 19 8.43 -0.84 -2.57
CA ARG A 19 7.00 -1.19 -2.47
C ARG A 19 6.82 -2.55 -1.79
N ARG A 20 7.57 -3.57 -2.20
CA ARG A 20 7.47 -4.92 -1.58
C ARG A 20 7.80 -4.86 -0.10
N ARG A 21 8.86 -4.15 0.27
CA ARG A 21 9.27 -3.96 1.68
C ARG A 21 8.18 -3.24 2.48
N LEU A 22 7.74 -2.07 2.04
CA LEU A 22 6.75 -1.26 2.78
C LEU A 22 5.39 -1.95 2.89
N MET A 23 4.92 -2.63 1.84
CA MET A 23 3.66 -3.37 1.90
C MET A 23 3.74 -4.55 2.88
N ALA A 24 4.89 -5.25 2.94
CA ALA A 24 5.11 -6.31 3.91
C ALA A 24 5.11 -5.75 5.35
N GLU A 25 5.94 -4.73 5.62
CA GLU A 25 6.03 -4.10 6.94
C GLU A 25 4.66 -3.55 7.41
N ALA A 26 3.96 -2.80 6.55
CA ALA A 26 2.63 -2.27 6.88
C ALA A 26 1.61 -3.37 7.17
N SER A 27 1.68 -4.50 6.43
CA SER A 27 0.78 -5.64 6.65
C SER A 27 1.09 -6.43 7.92
N ASP A 28 2.36 -6.54 8.30
CA ASP A 28 2.78 -7.27 9.50
C ASP A 28 2.49 -6.45 10.76
N GLN A 29 2.64 -5.12 10.68
CA GLN A 29 2.44 -4.22 11.81
C GLN A 29 1.01 -3.66 11.92
N GLY A 30 0.17 -3.86 10.90
CA GLY A 30 -1.19 -3.31 10.89
C GLY A 30 -1.25 -1.78 10.84
N TRP A 31 -0.28 -1.14 10.20
CA TRP A 31 -0.20 0.33 10.15
C TRP A 31 -1.36 0.95 9.39
N TRP A 32 -1.74 2.16 9.81
CA TRP A 32 -2.47 3.09 8.95
C TRP A 32 -1.54 3.60 7.85
N VAL A 33 -2.04 3.61 6.63
CA VAL A 33 -1.34 4.12 5.45
C VAL A 33 -2.15 5.26 4.85
N ALA A 34 -1.47 6.36 4.51
CA ALA A 34 -2.00 7.48 3.75
C ALA A 34 -1.33 7.51 2.38
N GLY A 35 -2.00 6.99 1.35
CA GLY A 35 -1.47 6.87 -0.01
C GLY A 35 -1.92 8.01 -0.91
N ALA A 36 -0.97 8.79 -1.44
CA ALA A 36 -1.26 9.94 -2.30
C ALA A 36 -2.07 9.61 -3.58
N HIS A 37 -1.97 8.37 -4.07
CA HIS A 37 -2.61 7.91 -5.31
C HIS A 37 -3.53 6.70 -5.10
N LEU A 38 -4.02 6.49 -3.88
CA LEU A 38 -5.07 5.52 -3.59
C LEU A 38 -6.45 6.19 -3.74
N PRO A 39 -7.53 5.41 -3.95
CA PRO A 39 -8.88 5.97 -4.00
C PRO A 39 -9.16 6.84 -2.77
N PHE A 40 -9.62 8.08 -3.02
CA PHE A 40 -9.88 9.05 -1.96
C PHE A 40 -10.80 8.45 -0.88
N PRO A 41 -10.48 8.61 0.43
CA PRO A 41 -9.50 9.54 1.03
C PRO A 41 -8.05 9.01 1.09
N GLY A 42 -7.76 7.85 0.50
CA GLY A 42 -6.42 7.26 0.50
C GLY A 42 -5.95 6.74 1.87
N LEU A 43 -6.86 6.66 2.85
CA LEU A 43 -6.61 6.15 4.20
C LEU A 43 -7.11 4.71 4.34
N GLY A 44 -6.29 3.85 4.94
CA GLY A 44 -6.62 2.44 5.13
C GLY A 44 -5.42 1.61 5.58
N HIS A 45 -5.55 0.30 5.39
CA HIS A 45 -4.54 -0.69 5.77
C HIS A 45 -4.15 -1.56 4.58
N VAL A 46 -3.00 -2.22 4.71
CA VAL A 46 -2.55 -3.26 3.77
C VAL A 46 -2.67 -4.61 4.46
N ARG A 47 -3.18 -5.62 3.75
CA ARG A 47 -3.27 -7.01 4.23
C ARG A 47 -2.59 -7.95 3.26
N ARG A 48 -1.99 -9.05 3.77
CA ARG A 48 -1.51 -10.16 2.94
C ARG A 48 -2.68 -10.84 2.21
N ALA A 49 -2.50 -11.18 0.94
CA ALA A 49 -3.50 -11.86 0.11
C ALA A 49 -2.80 -12.85 -0.82
N ALA A 50 -2.74 -14.12 -0.40
CA ALA A 50 -1.94 -15.17 -1.04
C ALA A 50 -0.49 -14.70 -1.27
N GLU A 51 -0.04 -14.66 -2.53
CA GLU A 51 1.32 -14.23 -2.93
C GLU A 51 1.45 -12.71 -3.10
N ALA A 52 0.41 -11.94 -2.75
CA ALA A 52 0.36 -10.49 -2.94
C ALA A 52 -0.23 -9.78 -1.71
N PHE A 53 -0.74 -8.57 -1.94
CA PHE A 53 -1.33 -7.70 -0.93
C PHE A 53 -2.67 -7.16 -1.42
N ALA A 54 -3.56 -6.90 -0.48
CA ALA A 54 -4.84 -6.23 -0.71
C ALA A 54 -4.88 -4.90 0.06
N TRP A 55 -5.54 -3.91 -0.54
CA TRP A 55 -5.90 -2.67 0.11
C TRP A 55 -7.20 -2.84 0.88
N VAL A 56 -7.23 -2.37 2.13
CA VAL A 56 -8.43 -2.34 2.97
C VAL A 56 -8.73 -0.85 3.24
N PRO A 57 -9.70 -0.24 2.54
CA PRO A 57 -10.03 1.16 2.74
C PRO A 57 -10.58 1.37 4.15
N GLY A 58 -10.22 2.49 4.78
CA GLY A 58 -10.85 2.92 6.03
C GLY A 58 -12.34 3.17 5.83
N GLU A 59 -13.14 2.72 6.77
CA GLU A 59 -14.58 3.00 6.77
C GLU A 59 -14.85 4.43 7.22
N PHE A 60 -15.84 5.07 6.60
CA PHE A 60 -16.27 6.39 7.02
C PHE A 60 -16.84 6.34 8.44
N SER A 61 -16.31 7.18 9.32
CA SER A 61 -16.83 7.38 10.67
C SER A 61 -16.55 8.82 11.10
N PRO A 62 -17.48 9.48 11.83
CA PRO A 62 -17.17 10.68 12.59
C PRO A 62 -16.04 10.41 13.58
N LEU A 63 -15.29 11.47 13.95
CA LEU A 63 -14.39 11.41 15.10
C LEU A 63 -15.23 11.17 16.37
N LYS A 64 -14.75 10.27 17.22
CA LYS A 64 -15.36 10.00 18.52
C LYS A 64 -15.00 11.08 19.53
#